data_AF-A0A4Q3V1C7-F1
#
_entry.id   AF-A0A4Q3V1C7-F1
#
_cell.length_a   1.000
_cell.length_b   1.000
_cell.length_c   1.000
_cell.angle_alpha   90.00
_cell.angle_beta   90.00
_cell.angle_gamma   90.00
#
_symmetry.space_group_name_H-M   'P 1'
#
loop_
_entity.id
_entity.type
_entity.pdbx_description
1 polymer ?
#
loop_
_entity_poly.entity_id
_entity_poly.type
_entity_poly.pdbx_seq_one_letter_code
_entity_poly.pdbx_strand_id
1 'polypeptide(L)'
;MSVHKEVKRVTTHTLLEMKQRGEKIAMLTAYDYSMATILDDAGLDVLLVGDSASNVMAGHETTLPITLDQMIYHASSVVRAAKRSFVVVDLPFGSYQGNSKEALNSSIRIMKESGAHGVKLEGGAEIAESVSRIITAGIPVMGHLGLTPQSIYKFGTYTVRAKEEAEADKLVEDAKVLQEAGCFGLVLEKIPATLGKKVSALLTIPTIGIGAGSDCDGQVLVVNDMIGLTKGFHPRFLRQYINLYEGILGAAQSYIKDVKSVDFPNSKEQY
;
A
#
# COMPACT_ATOMS: atom_id res chain seq x y z
N MET A 1 -14.37 -21.24 30.13
CA MET A 1 -14.94 -20.12 29.33
C MET A 1 -14.04 -19.96 28.11
N SER A 2 -14.61 -20.07 26.91
CA SER A 2 -13.89 -20.26 25.64
C SER A 2 -12.82 -19.19 25.39
N VAL A 3 -11.54 -19.58 25.36
CA VAL A 3 -10.37 -18.72 25.07
C VAL A 3 -9.98 -18.87 23.59
N HIS A 4 -10.95 -18.72 22.70
CA HIS A 4 -10.70 -18.44 21.30
C HIS A 4 -11.45 -17.16 20.96
N LYS A 5 -10.81 -16.02 21.23
CA LYS A 5 -11.30 -14.74 20.73
C LYS A 5 -11.08 -14.80 19.21
N GLU A 6 -12.14 -15.14 18.48
CA GLU A 6 -12.14 -15.22 17.03
C GLU A 6 -11.56 -13.91 16.48
N VAL A 7 -10.45 -13.99 15.75
CA VAL A 7 -9.77 -12.81 15.22
C VAL A 7 -10.65 -12.25 14.11
N LYS A 8 -11.46 -11.24 14.46
CA LYS A 8 -12.40 -10.64 13.52
C LYS A 8 -11.61 -9.94 12.41
N ARG A 9 -11.80 -10.40 11.18
CA ARG A 9 -11.19 -9.82 9.97
C ARG A 9 -11.60 -8.35 9.83
N VAL A 10 -10.64 -7.50 9.48
CA VAL A 10 -10.87 -6.10 9.14
C VAL A 10 -11.64 -6.03 7.82
N THR A 11 -12.62 -5.14 7.75
CA THR A 11 -13.48 -4.92 6.57
C THR A 11 -13.55 -3.43 6.25
N THR A 12 -14.06 -3.07 5.08
CA THR A 12 -14.33 -1.66 4.73
C THR A 12 -15.22 -0.97 5.76
N HIS A 13 -16.20 -1.70 6.31
CA HIS A 13 -17.05 -1.20 7.40
C HIS A 13 -16.26 -0.94 8.68
N THR A 14 -15.38 -1.88 9.08
CA THR A 14 -14.50 -1.69 10.24
C THR A 14 -13.62 -0.44 10.08
N LEU A 15 -13.05 -0.21 8.89
CA LEU A 15 -12.22 0.96 8.62
C LEU A 15 -13.02 2.28 8.72
N LEU A 16 -14.26 2.28 8.24
CA LEU A 16 -15.16 3.42 8.38
C LEU A 16 -15.49 3.69 9.86
N GLU A 17 -15.79 2.64 10.64
CA GLU A 17 -16.03 2.79 12.08
C GLU A 17 -14.80 3.32 12.82
N MET A 18 -13.58 2.89 12.45
CA MET A 18 -12.33 3.40 13.03
C MET A 18 -12.23 4.91 12.85
N LYS A 19 -12.48 5.43 11.63
CA LYS A 19 -12.58 6.87 11.39
C LYS A 19 -13.61 7.54 12.29
N GLN A 20 -14.83 6.99 12.36
CA GLN A 20 -15.91 7.56 13.18
C GLN A 20 -15.57 7.63 14.67
N ARG A 21 -14.77 6.67 15.17
CA ARG A 21 -14.27 6.64 16.55
C ARG A 21 -12.98 7.44 16.76
N GLY A 22 -12.38 8.00 15.71
CA GLY A 22 -11.07 8.67 15.77
C GLY A 22 -9.89 7.72 15.99
N GLU A 23 -10.08 6.41 15.75
CA GLU A 23 -9.06 5.38 15.83
C GLU A 23 -8.23 5.37 14.54
N LYS A 24 -6.90 5.50 14.63
CA LYS A 24 -6.04 5.61 13.45
C LYS A 24 -5.83 4.26 12.78
N ILE A 25 -5.98 4.22 11.46
CA ILE A 25 -5.75 3.02 10.64
C ILE A 25 -4.25 2.86 10.37
N ALA A 26 -3.70 1.70 10.71
CA ALA A 26 -2.32 1.33 10.42
C ALA A 26 -2.24 0.47 9.14
N MET A 27 -1.59 1.01 8.11
CA MET A 27 -1.37 0.32 6.84
C MET A 27 0.12 0.19 6.55
N LEU A 28 0.52 -0.96 6.03
CA LEU A 28 1.87 -1.18 5.50
C LEU A 28 1.79 -1.94 4.19
N THR A 29 2.78 -1.75 3.33
CA THR A 29 2.88 -2.63 2.17
C THR A 29 3.34 -4.04 2.57
N ALA A 30 2.97 -5.04 1.77
CA ALA A 30 3.44 -6.41 1.90
C ALA A 30 3.49 -7.07 0.52
N TYR A 31 4.48 -7.95 0.29
CA TYR A 31 4.71 -8.53 -1.04
C TYR A 31 4.90 -10.06 -1.02
N ASP A 32 5.08 -10.64 0.15
CA ASP A 32 5.33 -12.07 0.32
C ASP A 32 4.63 -12.61 1.57
N TYR A 33 4.56 -13.94 1.65
CA TYR A 33 3.88 -14.66 2.72
C TYR A 33 4.52 -14.43 4.10
N SER A 34 5.85 -14.46 4.18
CA SER A 34 6.58 -14.42 5.45
C SER A 34 6.46 -13.04 6.10
N MET A 35 6.69 -11.97 5.33
CA MET A 35 6.51 -10.60 5.81
C MET A 35 5.05 -10.33 6.16
N ALA A 36 4.10 -10.74 5.31
CA ALA A 36 2.68 -10.56 5.59
C ALA A 36 2.22 -11.28 6.86
N THR A 37 2.77 -12.47 7.16
CA THR A 37 2.48 -13.19 8.40
C THR A 37 2.90 -12.38 9.62
N ILE A 38 4.14 -11.86 9.61
CA ILE A 38 4.67 -11.03 10.71
C ILE A 38 3.82 -9.78 10.91
N LEU A 39 3.45 -9.10 9.81
CA LEU A 39 2.64 -7.88 9.87
C LEU A 39 1.20 -8.15 10.34
N ASP A 40 0.59 -9.25 9.92
CA ASP A 40 -0.76 -9.64 10.35
C ASP A 40 -0.77 -10.00 11.86
N ASP A 41 0.23 -10.77 12.31
CA ASP A 41 0.40 -11.13 13.74
C ASP A 41 0.69 -9.90 14.61
N ALA A 42 1.38 -8.88 14.05
CA ALA A 42 1.58 -7.59 14.71
C ALA A 42 0.31 -6.73 14.81
N GLY A 43 -0.77 -7.12 14.11
CA GLY A 43 -2.07 -6.47 14.19
C GLY A 43 -2.28 -5.32 13.21
N LEU A 44 -1.56 -5.27 12.08
CA LEU A 44 -1.81 -4.27 11.02
C LEU A 44 -3.25 -4.34 10.52
N ASP A 45 -3.89 -3.19 10.30
CA ASP A 45 -5.29 -3.15 9.85
C ASP A 45 -5.42 -3.45 8.37
N VAL A 46 -4.49 -2.92 7.57
CA VAL A 46 -4.49 -3.05 6.12
C VAL A 46 -3.11 -3.43 5.61
N LEU A 47 -3.05 -4.45 4.76
CA LEU A 47 -1.86 -4.80 4.00
C LEU A 47 -2.05 -4.36 2.54
N LEU A 48 -1.14 -3.53 2.05
CA LEU A 48 -1.12 -3.07 0.67
C LEU A 48 -0.15 -3.89 -0.17
N VAL A 49 -0.65 -4.62 -1.15
CA VAL A 49 0.20 -5.12 -2.23
C VAL A 49 0.30 -4.01 -3.27
N GLY A 50 1.27 -3.13 -3.04
CA GLY A 50 1.46 -1.92 -3.85
C GLY A 50 2.38 -2.15 -5.04
N ASP A 51 2.18 -1.38 -6.10
CA ASP A 51 3.02 -1.41 -7.31
C ASP A 51 4.47 -0.94 -7.05
N SER A 52 4.72 -0.30 -5.90
CA SER A 52 6.05 -0.09 -5.30
C SER A 52 6.92 -1.36 -5.20
N ALA A 53 6.33 -2.56 -5.28
CA ALA A 53 7.03 -3.82 -5.49
C ALA A 53 7.97 -3.77 -6.72
N SER A 54 7.60 -3.01 -7.76
CA SER A 54 8.45 -2.76 -8.94
C SER A 54 9.84 -2.26 -8.54
N ASN A 55 9.90 -1.34 -7.58
CA ASN A 55 11.15 -0.78 -7.08
C ASN A 55 11.81 -1.71 -6.06
N VAL A 56 11.08 -2.08 -4.99
CA VAL A 56 11.71 -2.70 -3.82
C VAL A 56 11.85 -4.22 -3.92
N MET A 57 11.13 -4.86 -4.84
CA MET A 57 11.21 -6.31 -5.09
C MET A 57 11.88 -6.60 -6.42
N ALA A 58 11.58 -5.84 -7.48
CA ALA A 58 12.08 -6.09 -8.83
C ALA A 58 13.26 -5.17 -9.25
N GLY A 59 13.59 -4.13 -8.46
CA GLY A 59 14.73 -3.26 -8.74
C GLY A 59 14.56 -2.32 -9.93
N HIS A 60 13.33 -2.13 -10.41
CA HIS A 60 13.04 -1.15 -11.46
C HIS A 60 13.19 0.28 -10.93
N GLU A 61 13.47 1.22 -11.84
CA GLU A 61 13.59 2.64 -11.49
C GLU A 61 12.23 3.28 -11.16
N THR A 62 11.16 2.79 -11.79
CA THR A 62 9.79 3.30 -11.62
C THR A 62 8.80 2.16 -11.38
N THR A 63 7.56 2.48 -11.04
CA THR A 63 6.49 1.48 -10.89
C THR A 63 5.89 1.03 -12.22
N LEU A 64 6.17 1.71 -13.33
CA LEU A 64 5.54 1.43 -14.63
C LEU A 64 5.79 0.02 -15.19
N PRO A 65 6.97 -0.61 -15.02
CA PRO A 65 7.23 -1.93 -15.61
C PRO A 65 6.47 -3.08 -14.97
N ILE A 66 5.93 -2.93 -13.76
CA ILE A 66 5.28 -4.04 -13.06
C ILE A 66 3.99 -4.45 -13.75
N THR A 67 3.83 -5.74 -13.97
CA THR A 67 2.69 -6.30 -14.71
C THR A 67 1.56 -6.71 -13.78
N LEU A 68 0.35 -6.88 -14.36
CA LEU A 68 -0.80 -7.41 -13.64
C LEU A 68 -0.53 -8.81 -13.05
N ASP A 69 0.18 -9.66 -13.79
CA ASP A 69 0.52 -11.01 -13.33
C ASP A 69 1.50 -11.00 -12.14
N GLN A 70 2.46 -10.06 -12.13
CA GLN A 70 3.36 -9.86 -10.98
C GLN A 70 2.59 -9.34 -9.76
N MET A 71 1.65 -8.41 -9.95
CA MET A 71 0.77 -7.95 -8.87
C MET A 71 -0.07 -9.10 -8.28
N ILE A 72 -0.64 -9.94 -9.14
CA ILE A 72 -1.40 -11.13 -8.74
C ILE A 72 -0.51 -12.11 -7.96
N TYR A 73 0.72 -12.37 -8.42
CA TYR A 73 1.65 -13.26 -7.73
C TYR A 73 1.97 -12.82 -6.29
N HIS A 74 2.29 -11.53 -6.10
CA HIS A 74 2.53 -10.95 -4.79
C HIS A 74 1.26 -10.98 -3.92
N ALA A 75 0.12 -10.60 -4.49
CA ALA A 75 -1.17 -10.61 -3.80
C ALA A 75 -1.55 -12.01 -3.31
N SER A 76 -1.42 -13.03 -4.15
CA SER A 76 -1.69 -14.43 -3.78
C SER A 76 -0.82 -14.88 -2.61
N SER A 77 0.42 -14.39 -2.51
CA SER A 77 1.31 -14.71 -1.40
C SER A 77 0.90 -14.04 -0.09
N VAL A 78 0.50 -12.76 -0.15
CA VAL A 78 0.05 -11.98 1.00
C VAL A 78 -1.30 -12.46 1.54
N VAL A 79 -2.27 -12.75 0.66
CA VAL A 79 -3.61 -13.21 1.04
C VAL A 79 -3.56 -14.54 1.79
N ARG A 80 -2.64 -15.45 1.43
CA ARG A 80 -2.44 -16.71 2.17
C ARG A 80 -1.98 -16.50 3.61
N ALA A 81 -1.31 -15.40 3.91
CA ALA A 81 -0.83 -15.07 5.25
C ALA A 81 -1.86 -14.28 6.08
N ALA A 82 -2.61 -13.37 5.43
CA ALA A 82 -3.52 -12.45 6.10
C ALA A 82 -4.74 -13.15 6.71
N LYS A 83 -4.75 -13.31 8.03
CA LYS A 83 -5.89 -13.85 8.78
C LYS A 83 -6.82 -12.72 9.21
N ARG A 84 -6.26 -11.62 9.72
CA ARG A 84 -6.99 -10.44 10.24
C ARG A 84 -7.07 -9.29 9.24
N SER A 85 -5.94 -8.92 8.64
CA SER A 85 -5.79 -7.67 7.90
C SER A 85 -6.66 -7.60 6.66
N PHE A 86 -7.08 -6.40 6.28
CA PHE A 86 -7.70 -6.16 4.99
C PHE A 86 -6.63 -6.06 3.90
N VAL A 87 -6.68 -6.89 2.86
CA VAL A 87 -5.67 -6.87 1.78
C VAL A 87 -6.18 -6.04 0.60
N VAL A 88 -5.46 -4.97 0.26
CA VAL A 88 -5.70 -4.12 -0.91
C VAL A 88 -4.59 -4.33 -1.92
N VAL A 89 -4.92 -4.42 -3.21
CA VAL A 89 -3.93 -4.61 -4.27
C VAL A 89 -4.00 -3.47 -5.28
N ASP A 90 -2.85 -2.93 -5.66
CA ASP A 90 -2.79 -1.93 -6.72
C ASP A 90 -3.16 -2.52 -8.08
N LEU A 91 -3.92 -1.75 -8.86
CA LEU A 91 -3.94 -1.93 -10.31
C LEU A 91 -2.69 -1.25 -10.90
N PRO A 92 -1.83 -2.00 -11.62
CA PRO A 92 -0.62 -1.42 -12.19
C PRO A 92 -0.93 -0.49 -13.36
N PHE A 93 0.03 0.36 -13.72
CA PHE A 93 -0.08 1.27 -14.85
C PHE A 93 -0.52 0.54 -16.14
N GLY A 94 -1.43 1.15 -16.88
CA GLY A 94 -1.97 0.63 -18.15
C GLY A 94 -3.12 -0.37 -17.99
N SER A 95 -3.45 -0.78 -16.76
CA SER A 95 -4.50 -1.80 -16.52
C SER A 95 -5.90 -1.21 -16.25
N TYR A 96 -6.03 0.12 -16.13
CA TYR A 96 -7.30 0.78 -15.80
C TYR A 96 -7.52 2.18 -16.39
N GLN A 97 -6.44 2.86 -16.80
CA GLN A 97 -6.51 4.22 -17.32
C GLN A 97 -7.17 4.22 -18.72
N GLY A 98 -8.15 5.11 -18.93
CA GLY A 98 -8.73 5.36 -20.25
C GLY A 98 -9.63 4.25 -20.82
N ASN A 99 -9.78 3.11 -20.14
CA ASN A 99 -10.68 2.03 -20.54
C ASN A 99 -11.33 1.37 -19.33
N SER A 100 -12.56 1.78 -19.00
CA SER A 100 -13.30 1.30 -17.84
C SER A 100 -13.66 -0.20 -17.91
N LYS A 101 -13.76 -0.77 -19.12
CA LYS A 101 -13.96 -2.23 -19.30
C LYS A 101 -12.69 -2.99 -18.94
N GLU A 102 -11.53 -2.50 -19.37
CA GLU A 102 -10.25 -3.10 -19.01
C GLU A 102 -9.97 -2.97 -17.51
N ALA A 103 -10.29 -1.82 -16.91
CA ALA A 103 -10.21 -1.62 -15.47
C ALA A 103 -11.00 -2.68 -14.68
N LEU A 104 -12.22 -2.99 -15.12
CA LEU A 104 -13.04 -4.04 -14.53
C LEU A 104 -12.43 -5.43 -14.74
N ASN A 105 -11.98 -5.77 -15.95
CA ASN A 105 -11.35 -7.05 -16.23
C ASN A 105 -10.12 -7.28 -15.35
N SER A 106 -9.22 -6.30 -15.27
CA SER A 106 -8.02 -6.32 -14.43
C SER A 106 -8.35 -6.47 -12.96
N SER A 107 -9.36 -5.74 -12.47
CA SER A 107 -9.83 -5.85 -11.08
C SER A 107 -10.40 -7.23 -10.79
N ILE A 108 -11.22 -7.81 -11.69
CA ILE A 108 -11.75 -9.17 -11.56
C ILE A 108 -10.61 -10.19 -11.50
N ARG A 109 -9.59 -10.06 -12.35
CA ARG A 109 -8.41 -10.94 -12.32
C ARG A 109 -7.72 -10.89 -10.97
N ILE A 110 -7.39 -9.69 -10.46
CA ILE A 110 -6.82 -9.52 -9.12
C ILE A 110 -7.67 -10.22 -8.07
N MET A 111 -8.97 -9.92 -8.01
CA MET A 111 -9.85 -10.47 -6.98
C MET A 111 -9.94 -12.00 -7.04
N LYS A 112 -10.13 -12.57 -8.24
CA LYS A 112 -10.33 -14.01 -8.43
C LYS A 112 -9.05 -14.82 -8.30
N GLU A 113 -7.95 -14.34 -8.84
CA GLU A 113 -6.70 -15.10 -8.90
C GLU A 113 -5.89 -14.98 -7.61
N SER A 114 -6.06 -13.89 -6.84
CA SER A 114 -5.33 -13.69 -5.58
C SER A 114 -6.15 -13.86 -4.30
N GLY A 115 -7.48 -13.65 -4.35
CA GLY A 115 -8.32 -13.62 -3.16
C GLY A 115 -8.21 -12.32 -2.35
N ALA A 116 -7.68 -11.23 -2.93
CA ALA A 116 -7.65 -9.91 -2.31
C ALA A 116 -9.05 -9.40 -1.93
N HIS A 117 -9.13 -8.42 -1.03
CA HIS A 117 -10.39 -7.90 -0.53
C HIS A 117 -10.84 -6.60 -1.21
N GLY A 118 -9.94 -5.91 -1.90
CA GLY A 118 -10.22 -4.70 -2.66
C GLY A 118 -9.02 -4.28 -3.50
N VAL A 119 -9.22 -3.24 -4.30
CA VAL A 119 -8.21 -2.71 -5.21
C VAL A 119 -7.90 -1.24 -4.96
N LYS A 120 -6.69 -0.79 -5.29
CA LYS A 120 -6.29 0.62 -5.26
C LYS A 120 -5.98 1.13 -6.67
N LEU A 121 -6.49 2.33 -7.00
CA LEU A 121 -6.31 2.98 -8.31
C LEU A 121 -5.81 4.42 -8.11
N GLU A 122 -4.87 4.85 -8.95
CA GLU A 122 -4.36 6.22 -8.94
C GLU A 122 -5.05 7.10 -9.98
N GLY A 123 -5.50 8.28 -9.55
CA GLY A 123 -6.13 9.26 -10.43
C GLY A 123 -7.38 9.89 -9.81
N GLY A 124 -7.76 11.06 -10.33
CA GLY A 124 -8.93 11.81 -9.91
C GLY A 124 -10.14 11.60 -10.80
N ALA A 125 -10.81 12.69 -11.16
CA ALA A 125 -11.99 12.68 -12.02
C ALA A 125 -11.75 11.94 -13.35
N GLU A 126 -10.52 11.94 -13.88
CA GLU A 126 -10.19 11.27 -15.14
C GLU A 126 -10.35 9.74 -15.12
N ILE A 127 -10.41 9.10 -13.94
CA ILE A 127 -10.65 7.65 -13.80
C ILE A 127 -12.01 7.31 -13.16
N ALA A 128 -12.87 8.31 -12.92
CA ALA A 128 -14.13 8.13 -12.22
C ALA A 128 -15.05 7.09 -12.90
N GLU A 129 -15.03 7.02 -14.23
CA GLU A 129 -15.77 5.99 -14.99
C GLU A 129 -15.26 4.57 -14.68
N SER A 130 -13.94 4.38 -14.65
CA SER A 130 -13.31 3.10 -14.29
C SER A 130 -13.66 2.70 -12.87
N VAL A 131 -13.56 3.64 -11.92
CA VAL A 131 -13.90 3.41 -10.50
C VAL A 131 -15.36 3.01 -10.33
N SER A 132 -16.29 3.76 -10.93
CA SER A 132 -17.72 3.46 -10.88
C SER A 132 -18.03 2.07 -11.45
N ARG A 133 -17.44 1.71 -12.60
CA ARG A 133 -17.62 0.38 -13.21
C ARG A 133 -17.09 -0.76 -12.36
N ILE A 134 -15.97 -0.56 -11.66
CA ILE A 134 -15.42 -1.57 -10.73
C ILE A 134 -16.34 -1.75 -9.50
N ILE A 135 -16.77 -0.64 -8.90
CA ILE A 135 -17.61 -0.66 -7.69
C ILE A 135 -18.99 -1.28 -7.98
N THR A 136 -19.58 -0.97 -9.13
CA THR A 136 -20.87 -1.57 -9.56
C THR A 136 -20.80 -3.08 -9.76
N ALA A 137 -19.61 -3.65 -9.97
CA ALA A 137 -19.39 -5.09 -9.97
C ALA A 137 -19.19 -5.70 -8.57
N GLY A 138 -19.28 -4.89 -7.51
CA GLY A 138 -19.14 -5.31 -6.11
C GLY A 138 -17.70 -5.35 -5.59
N ILE A 139 -16.73 -4.78 -6.31
CA ILE A 139 -15.32 -4.77 -5.90
C ILE A 139 -15.03 -3.49 -5.09
N PRO A 140 -14.57 -3.58 -3.83
CA PRO A 140 -14.18 -2.40 -3.06
C PRO A 140 -12.98 -1.68 -3.66
N VAL A 141 -13.09 -0.36 -3.84
CA VAL A 141 -12.02 0.49 -4.38
C VAL A 141 -11.51 1.48 -3.34
N MET A 142 -10.18 1.55 -3.20
CA MET A 142 -9.47 2.63 -2.54
C MET A 142 -8.92 3.57 -3.61
N GLY A 143 -9.23 4.86 -3.52
CA GLY A 143 -8.63 5.86 -4.41
C GLY A 143 -7.19 6.22 -4.01
N HIS A 144 -6.43 6.82 -4.90
CA HIS A 144 -5.12 7.41 -4.60
C HIS A 144 -4.96 8.76 -5.32
N LEU A 145 -4.77 9.83 -4.53
CA LEU A 145 -4.53 11.21 -4.98
C LEU A 145 -3.24 11.80 -4.39
N GLY A 146 -2.81 12.92 -4.96
CA GLY A 146 -1.58 13.61 -4.60
C GLY A 146 -0.47 13.29 -5.60
N LEU A 147 0.68 12.85 -5.12
CA LEU A 147 1.69 12.27 -5.98
C LEU A 147 1.26 10.85 -6.38
N THR A 148 0.96 10.63 -7.65
CA THR A 148 0.63 9.32 -8.21
C THR A 148 1.84 8.79 -9.02
N PRO A 149 2.67 7.88 -8.47
CA PRO A 149 3.90 7.42 -9.09
C PRO A 149 3.74 6.87 -10.51
N GLN A 150 2.58 6.30 -10.87
CA GLN A 150 2.32 5.82 -12.23
C GLN A 150 2.30 6.96 -13.26
N SER A 151 2.13 8.20 -12.81
CA SER A 151 2.18 9.41 -13.63
C SER A 151 3.54 10.12 -13.57
N ILE A 152 4.61 9.45 -13.13
CA ILE A 152 5.93 10.08 -12.95
C ILE A 152 6.44 10.80 -14.20
N TYR A 153 6.28 10.22 -15.39
CA TYR A 153 6.72 10.87 -16.64
C TYR A 153 5.80 12.01 -17.10
N LYS A 154 4.54 12.05 -16.63
CA LYS A 154 3.64 13.20 -16.82
C LYS A 154 4.04 14.36 -15.91
N PHE A 155 4.51 14.07 -14.70
CA PHE A 155 4.89 15.09 -13.72
C PHE A 155 6.37 15.50 -13.77
N GLY A 156 7.24 14.64 -14.28
CA GLY A 156 8.68 14.84 -14.39
C GLY A 156 9.46 14.78 -13.07
N THR A 157 8.80 14.72 -11.90
CA THR A 157 9.46 14.65 -10.58
C THR A 157 8.61 13.96 -9.51
N TYR A 158 9.25 13.43 -8.46
CA TYR A 158 8.59 12.94 -7.24
C TYR A 158 8.40 14.06 -6.18
N THR A 159 8.26 15.32 -6.59
CA THR A 159 8.15 16.44 -5.64
C THR A 159 6.76 16.52 -5.00
N VAL A 160 6.67 17.24 -3.89
CA VAL A 160 5.40 17.50 -3.17
C VAL A 160 4.41 18.18 -4.11
N ARG A 161 3.17 17.67 -4.15
CA ARG A 161 2.07 18.13 -5.01
C ARG A 161 1.13 19.08 -4.28
N ALA A 162 0.28 19.77 -5.03
CA ALA A 162 -0.77 20.63 -4.49
C ALA A 162 -0.24 21.73 -3.56
N LYS A 163 0.88 22.35 -3.97
CA LYS A 163 1.42 23.53 -3.29
C LYS A 163 0.69 24.81 -3.70
N GLU A 164 0.29 24.87 -4.96
CA GLU A 164 -0.49 25.97 -5.53
C GLU A 164 -1.98 25.75 -5.25
N GLU A 165 -2.71 26.85 -5.01
CA GLU A 165 -4.12 26.83 -4.63
C GLU A 165 -4.98 26.06 -5.65
N ALA A 166 -4.76 26.29 -6.94
CA ALA A 166 -5.50 25.59 -8.01
C ALA A 166 -5.29 24.06 -8.00
N GLU A 167 -4.07 23.59 -7.73
CA GLU A 167 -3.83 22.14 -7.60
C GLU A 167 -4.45 21.57 -6.31
N ALA A 168 -4.46 22.35 -5.23
CA ALA A 168 -5.09 21.96 -3.97
C ALA A 168 -6.62 21.87 -4.08
N ASP A 169 -7.26 22.82 -4.75
CA ASP A 169 -8.69 22.80 -5.00
C ASP A 169 -9.09 21.66 -5.93
N LYS A 170 -8.31 21.44 -7.00
CA LYS A 170 -8.49 20.25 -7.85
C LYS A 170 -8.42 18.96 -7.04
N LEU A 171 -7.44 18.80 -6.16
CA LEU A 171 -7.32 17.60 -5.31
C LEU A 171 -8.55 17.40 -4.41
N VAL A 172 -9.10 18.50 -3.87
CA VAL A 172 -10.33 18.46 -3.06
C VAL A 172 -11.53 18.05 -3.91
N GLU A 173 -11.65 18.54 -5.14
CA GLU A 173 -12.70 18.14 -6.08
C GLU A 173 -12.58 16.67 -6.46
N ASP A 174 -11.40 16.22 -6.87
CA ASP A 174 -11.11 14.82 -7.21
C ASP A 174 -11.42 13.90 -6.02
N ALA A 175 -11.09 14.31 -4.80
CA ALA A 175 -11.38 13.54 -3.59
C ALA A 175 -12.89 13.35 -3.37
N LYS A 176 -13.70 14.39 -3.62
CA LYS A 176 -15.18 14.28 -3.56
C LYS A 176 -15.71 13.38 -4.65
N VAL A 177 -15.22 13.52 -5.88
CA VAL A 177 -15.63 12.70 -7.02
C VAL A 177 -15.39 11.21 -6.74
N LEU A 178 -14.23 10.85 -6.18
CA LEU A 178 -13.93 9.46 -5.83
C LEU A 178 -14.82 8.95 -4.68
N GLN A 179 -15.12 9.78 -3.69
CA GLN A 179 -16.07 9.41 -2.62
C GLN A 179 -17.48 9.19 -3.18
N GLU A 180 -17.96 10.10 -4.03
CA GLU A 180 -19.28 10.02 -4.67
C GLU A 180 -19.39 8.81 -5.59
N ALA A 181 -18.29 8.42 -6.26
CA ALA A 181 -18.21 7.20 -7.05
C ALA A 181 -18.29 5.92 -6.18
N GLY A 182 -18.05 6.03 -4.86
CA GLY A 182 -18.21 4.95 -3.89
C GLY A 182 -16.90 4.34 -3.37
N CYS A 183 -15.75 5.00 -3.55
CA CYS A 183 -14.50 4.54 -2.94
C CYS A 183 -14.66 4.37 -1.42
N PHE A 184 -14.17 3.27 -0.84
CA PHE A 184 -14.29 3.03 0.60
C PHE A 184 -13.23 3.77 1.43
N GLY A 185 -12.18 4.29 0.77
CA GLY A 185 -11.09 5.02 1.39
C GLY A 185 -10.22 5.69 0.33
N LEU A 186 -9.32 6.57 0.76
CA LEU A 186 -8.50 7.38 -0.13
C LEU A 186 -7.06 7.53 0.40
N VAL A 187 -6.08 7.13 -0.39
CA VAL A 187 -4.67 7.46 -0.11
C VAL A 187 -4.38 8.90 -0.56
N LEU A 188 -3.69 9.64 0.31
CA LEU A 188 -3.19 10.99 0.05
C LEU A 188 -1.66 10.96 0.15
N GLU A 189 -0.97 11.13 -0.98
CA GLU A 189 0.49 11.03 -1.05
C GLU A 189 1.17 12.36 -1.33
N LYS A 190 2.17 12.70 -0.50
CA LYS A 190 3.09 13.82 -0.70
C LYS A 190 2.41 15.17 -0.97
N ILE A 191 1.42 15.50 -0.14
CA ILE A 191 0.69 16.79 -0.17
C ILE A 191 0.94 17.60 1.12
N PRO A 192 0.71 18.92 1.14
CA PRO A 192 0.80 19.70 2.38
C PRO A 192 -0.07 19.13 3.50
N ALA A 193 0.46 19.10 4.72
CA ALA A 193 -0.27 18.55 5.88
C ALA A 193 -1.60 19.28 6.15
N THR A 194 -1.65 20.59 5.88
CA THR A 194 -2.89 21.39 5.99
C THR A 194 -3.94 20.95 4.98
N LEU A 195 -3.54 20.55 3.78
CA LEU A 195 -4.44 20.00 2.77
C LEU A 195 -4.90 18.59 3.15
N GLY A 196 -3.99 17.73 3.63
CA GLY A 196 -4.33 16.41 4.16
C GLY A 196 -5.38 16.50 5.28
N LYS A 197 -5.22 17.45 6.21
CA LYS A 197 -6.22 17.77 7.24
C LYS A 197 -7.57 18.22 6.64
N LYS A 198 -7.54 19.17 5.70
CA LYS A 198 -8.74 19.71 5.03
C LYS A 198 -9.55 18.59 4.36
N VAL A 199 -8.89 17.74 3.57
CA VAL A 199 -9.54 16.63 2.86
C VAL A 199 -10.09 15.59 3.84
N SER A 200 -9.32 15.21 4.87
CA SER A 200 -9.74 14.21 5.85
C SER A 200 -10.98 14.63 6.64
N ALA A 201 -11.07 15.92 6.98
CA ALA A 201 -12.23 16.50 7.65
C ALA A 201 -13.46 16.65 6.73
N LEU A 202 -13.25 16.79 5.42
CA LEU A 202 -14.31 16.96 4.43
C LEU A 202 -14.97 15.64 4.02
N LEU A 203 -14.18 14.58 3.92
CA LEU A 203 -14.65 13.27 3.48
C LEU A 203 -15.27 12.47 4.64
N THR A 204 -16.30 11.69 4.32
CA THR A 204 -16.89 10.70 5.23
C THR A 204 -16.12 9.38 5.22
N ILE A 205 -15.42 9.06 4.13
CA ILE A 205 -14.58 7.87 4.00
C ILE A 205 -13.18 8.10 4.62
N PRO A 206 -12.50 7.05 5.13
CA PRO A 206 -11.13 7.15 5.67
C PRO A 206 -10.10 7.63 4.64
N THR A 207 -9.26 8.56 5.08
CA THR A 207 -8.04 8.97 4.38
C THR A 207 -6.80 8.29 4.96
N ILE A 208 -5.89 7.82 4.11
CA ILE A 208 -4.62 7.21 4.51
C ILE A 208 -3.48 8.08 3.99
N GLY A 209 -2.70 8.65 4.91
CA GLY A 209 -1.60 9.55 4.55
C GLY A 209 -0.28 8.81 4.30
N ILE A 210 0.47 9.25 3.28
CA ILE A 210 1.91 9.01 3.14
C ILE A 210 2.59 10.32 2.79
N GLY A 211 3.20 10.95 3.79
CA GLY A 211 3.71 12.32 3.65
C GLY A 211 2.60 13.37 3.46
N ALA A 212 1.41 13.13 4.01
CA ALA A 212 0.25 14.04 3.99
C ALA A 212 -0.13 14.59 5.39
N GLY A 213 0.74 14.40 6.39
CA GLY A 213 0.51 14.84 7.77
C GLY A 213 -0.29 13.84 8.62
N SER A 214 -0.26 14.03 9.93
CA SER A 214 -0.87 13.14 10.94
C SER A 214 -2.39 13.27 11.07
N ASP A 215 -2.97 14.30 10.46
CA ASP A 215 -4.42 14.56 10.52
C ASP A 215 -5.24 13.64 9.59
N CYS A 216 -4.59 12.83 8.73
CA CYS A 216 -5.27 11.76 8.00
C CYS A 216 -5.80 10.67 8.95
N ASP A 217 -6.84 9.95 8.55
CA ASP A 217 -7.48 8.92 9.39
C ASP A 217 -6.60 7.68 9.59
N GLY A 218 -5.60 7.49 8.75
CA GLY A 218 -4.56 6.46 8.91
C GLY A 218 -3.27 6.86 8.23
N GLN A 219 -2.28 5.97 8.26
CA GLN A 219 -0.98 6.16 7.62
C GLN A 219 -0.54 4.89 6.89
N VAL A 220 0.19 5.06 5.79
CA VAL A 220 0.85 3.98 5.05
C VAL A 220 2.33 4.28 4.83
N LEU A 221 3.15 3.24 4.90
CA LEU A 221 4.55 3.25 4.46
C LEU A 221 4.87 1.99 3.66
N VAL A 222 5.87 2.11 2.78
CA VAL A 222 6.51 0.94 2.16
C VAL A 222 7.28 0.19 3.24
N VAL A 223 6.99 -1.11 3.42
CA VAL A 223 7.57 -1.89 4.53
C VAL A 223 9.10 -1.94 4.45
N ASN A 224 9.68 -2.12 3.26
CA ASN A 224 11.12 -2.15 3.03
C ASN A 224 11.81 -0.84 3.47
N ASP A 225 11.16 0.29 3.26
CA ASP A 225 11.68 1.60 3.68
C ASP A 225 11.57 1.77 5.19
N MET A 226 10.42 1.39 5.77
CA MET A 226 10.14 1.47 7.19
C MET A 226 11.10 0.61 8.03
N ILE A 227 11.48 -0.58 7.53
CA ILE A 227 12.44 -1.48 8.18
C ILE A 227 13.90 -1.23 7.76
N GLY A 228 14.18 -0.17 6.99
CA GLY A 228 15.54 0.21 6.61
C GLY A 228 16.26 -0.84 5.76
N LEU A 229 15.53 -1.53 4.87
CA LEU A 229 16.10 -2.45 3.89
C LEU A 229 16.56 -1.71 2.62
N THR A 230 15.82 -0.68 2.21
CA THR A 230 16.18 0.17 1.06
C THR A 230 17.33 1.11 1.43
N LYS A 231 18.45 1.01 0.70
CA LYS A 231 19.63 1.87 0.93
C LYS A 231 19.51 3.19 0.18
N GLY A 232 19.83 4.30 0.83
CA GLY A 232 19.94 5.63 0.19
C GLY A 232 18.63 6.38 -0.01
N PHE A 233 17.47 5.74 0.23
CA PHE A 233 16.17 6.39 0.17
C PHE A 233 15.74 6.92 1.54
N HIS A 234 15.77 8.25 1.72
CA HIS A 234 15.43 8.91 2.98
C HIS A 234 14.52 10.13 2.76
N PRO A 235 13.29 9.94 2.29
CA PRO A 235 12.36 11.05 2.15
C PRO A 235 11.97 11.59 3.53
N ARG A 236 11.67 12.89 3.62
CA ARG A 236 11.33 13.57 4.88
C ARG A 236 10.14 12.96 5.64
N PHE A 237 9.26 12.23 4.96
CA PHE A 237 8.07 11.62 5.56
C PHE A 237 8.33 10.24 6.17
N LEU A 238 9.48 9.62 5.90
CA LEU A 238 9.80 8.26 6.33
C LEU A 238 10.40 8.27 7.74
N ARG A 239 9.90 7.39 8.60
CA ARG A 239 10.58 6.97 9.83
C ARG A 239 11.05 5.53 9.66
N GLN A 240 12.35 5.31 9.84
CA GLN A 240 12.91 3.97 9.97
C GLN A 240 12.77 3.49 11.42
N TYR A 241 12.25 2.28 11.60
CA TYR A 241 12.10 1.66 12.92
C TYR A 241 13.22 0.65 13.22
N ILE A 242 13.91 0.17 12.19
CA ILE A 242 15.09 -0.70 12.26
C ILE A 242 15.97 -0.45 11.02
N ASN A 243 17.25 -0.79 11.08
CA ASN A 243 18.15 -0.87 9.92
C ASN A 243 18.40 -2.34 9.57
N LEU A 244 17.45 -2.95 8.86
CA LEU A 244 17.53 -4.36 8.51
C LEU A 244 18.63 -4.64 7.47
N TYR A 245 18.98 -3.66 6.62
CA TYR A 245 20.09 -3.80 5.68
C TYR A 245 21.40 -4.13 6.40
N GLU A 246 21.76 -3.36 7.45
CA GLU A 246 22.98 -3.63 8.22
C GLU A 246 22.91 -4.96 8.97
N GLY A 247 21.73 -5.31 9.52
CA GLY A 247 21.52 -6.59 10.19
C GLY A 247 21.75 -7.79 9.25
N ILE A 248 21.16 -7.76 8.05
CA ILE A 248 21.34 -8.82 7.05
C ILE A 248 22.79 -8.86 6.54
N LEU A 249 23.39 -7.69 6.25
CA LEU A 249 24.78 -7.61 5.81
C LEU A 249 25.74 -8.21 6.85
N GLY A 250 25.57 -7.86 8.12
CA GLY A 250 26.36 -8.39 9.21
C GLY A 250 26.18 -9.89 9.39
N ALA A 251 24.93 -10.38 9.34
CA ALA A 251 24.65 -11.82 9.43
C ALA A 251 25.32 -12.61 8.29
N ALA A 252 25.26 -12.11 7.06
CA ALA A 252 25.92 -12.73 5.92
C ALA A 252 27.45 -12.71 6.07
N GLN A 253 28.03 -11.62 6.56
CA GLN A 253 29.47 -11.51 6.83
C GLN A 253 29.93 -12.49 7.90
N SER A 254 29.16 -12.65 8.99
CA SER A 254 29.43 -13.65 10.03
C SER A 254 29.35 -15.07 9.47
N TYR A 255 28.29 -15.40 8.74
CA TYR A 255 28.17 -16.71 8.09
C TYR A 255 29.36 -17.02 7.16
N ILE A 256 29.80 -16.04 6.37
CA ILE A 256 30.99 -16.19 5.51
C ILE A 256 32.24 -16.47 6.34
N LYS A 257 32.41 -15.79 7.49
CA LYS A 257 33.55 -16.02 8.39
C LYS A 257 33.51 -17.43 8.98
N ASP A 258 32.35 -17.87 9.44
CA ASP A 258 32.19 -19.17 10.10
C ASP A 258 32.41 -20.32 9.10
N VAL A 259 31.89 -20.19 7.87
CA VAL A 259 32.16 -21.15 6.78
C VAL A 259 33.64 -21.18 6.40
N LYS A 260 34.29 -20.03 6.23
CA LYS A 260 35.71 -19.95 5.82
C LYS A 260 36.66 -20.47 6.89
N SER A 261 36.29 -20.34 8.16
CA SER A 261 37.05 -20.88 9.29
C SER A 261 36.69 -22.33 9.62
N VAL A 262 35.69 -22.91 8.93
CA VAL A 262 35.14 -24.24 9.21
C VAL A 262 34.62 -24.35 10.66
N ASP A 263 34.18 -23.22 11.22
CA ASP A 263 33.42 -23.19 12.47
C ASP A 263 31.95 -23.56 12.22
N PHE A 264 31.46 -23.34 11.00
CA PHE A 264 30.18 -23.84 10.52
C PHE A 264 30.33 -24.77 9.30
N PRO A 265 29.69 -25.96 9.30
CA PRO A 265 29.04 -26.59 10.46
C PRO A 265 30.08 -27.13 11.45
N ASN A 266 29.81 -27.02 12.76
CA ASN A 266 30.59 -27.69 13.81
C ASN A 266 30.01 -29.08 14.17
N SER A 267 30.58 -29.71 15.20
CA SER A 267 30.19 -31.07 15.63
C SER A 267 28.73 -31.23 16.09
N LYS A 268 28.02 -30.13 16.39
CA LYS A 268 26.59 -30.14 16.74
C LYS A 268 25.67 -29.93 15.54
N GLU A 269 26.23 -29.59 14.38
CA GLU A 269 25.50 -29.17 13.18
C GLU A 269 25.69 -30.18 12.02
N GLN A 270 26.13 -31.39 12.33
CA GLN A 270 26.37 -32.49 11.39
C GLN A 270 25.73 -33.80 11.89
N TYR A 271 25.38 -34.70 10.97
CA TYR A 271 24.76 -36.01 11.23
C TYR A 271 25.77 -37.15 11.16
#